data_AF-A0A7R9ZM65-F1
#
_entry.id   AF-A0A7R9ZM65-F1
#
_cell.length_a   1.000
_cell.length_b   1.000
_cell.length_c   1.000
_cell.angle_alpha   90.00
_cell.angle_beta   90.00
_cell.angle_gamma   90.00
#
_symmetry.space_group_name_H-M   'P 1'
#
loop_
_entity.id
_entity.type
_entity.pdbx_description
1 polymer ?
#
loop_
_entity_poly.entity_id
_entity_poly.type
_entity_poly.pdbx_seq_one_letter_code
_entity_poly.pdbx_strand_id
1 'polypeptide(L)'
;MMIALASKAALCATVTVLGGSSLRNIIQTSSIMKMHKAADATAVGIMVDTDGAAPQCSIPLLAQFESTQQQQSPLSIDEATRLLQAMNRNDLLHLFLASPPPATASGTWNGLLLDNNGPIMNQVSNIMTHVLFGGIQKRWLGKRLGDTKGANRFEQDIEKHGFDVTIEPSLMQPNKASLHLKYSNYQQPISLWKTMEDELRVVPNTDGKVMIGMGCLHLTGGMRNAAPFCLYQDDVAVVKE
;
A
#
# COMPACT_ATOMS: atom_id res chain seq x y z
N MET A 1 13.19 50.36 2.27
CA MET A 1 12.15 49.34 2.56
C MET A 1 11.27 49.16 1.33
N MET A 2 11.73 48.38 0.33
CA MET A 2 10.99 48.03 -0.89
C MET A 2 11.63 46.78 -1.52
N ILE A 3 11.36 45.59 -0.97
CA ILE A 3 11.58 44.29 -1.64
C ILE A 3 10.47 43.36 -1.17
N ALA A 4 9.27 43.49 -1.75
CA ALA A 4 8.17 42.54 -1.51
C ALA A 4 7.09 42.65 -2.59
N LEU A 5 7.44 42.50 -3.88
CA LEU A 5 6.41 42.38 -4.93
C LEU A 5 6.82 41.54 -6.16
N ALA A 6 8.02 40.96 -6.22
CA ALA A 6 8.47 40.21 -7.39
C ALA A 6 8.24 38.68 -7.32
N SER A 7 7.89 38.07 -6.17
CA SER A 7 7.82 36.60 -6.07
C SER A 7 6.44 35.98 -6.36
N LYS A 8 5.37 36.77 -6.52
CA LYS A 8 4.03 36.24 -6.82
C LYS A 8 3.77 36.00 -8.31
N ALA A 9 4.46 36.68 -9.20
CA ALA A 9 4.25 36.51 -10.65
C ALA A 9 4.90 35.24 -11.23
N ALA A 10 6.02 34.78 -10.67
CA ALA A 10 6.71 33.57 -11.12
C ALA A 10 5.98 32.27 -10.73
N LEU A 11 5.17 32.29 -9.66
CA LEU A 11 4.43 31.12 -9.19
C LEU A 11 3.17 30.84 -10.04
N CYS A 12 2.58 31.86 -10.67
CA CYS A 12 1.43 31.69 -11.57
C CYS A 12 1.84 31.16 -12.96
N ALA A 13 3.01 31.55 -13.47
CA ALA A 13 3.46 31.15 -14.81
C ALA A 13 4.02 29.72 -14.88
N THR A 14 4.57 29.20 -13.78
CA THR A 14 5.17 27.85 -13.76
C THR A 14 4.12 26.74 -13.63
N VAL A 15 2.92 27.06 -13.12
CA VAL A 15 1.78 26.12 -13.05
C VAL A 15 1.14 25.90 -14.43
N THR A 16 1.30 26.82 -15.38
CA THR A 16 0.69 26.71 -16.71
C THR A 16 1.44 25.76 -17.65
N VAL A 17 2.74 25.54 -17.46
CA VAL A 17 3.56 24.71 -18.38
C VAL A 17 3.69 23.25 -17.91
N LEU A 18 3.56 22.97 -16.61
CA LEU A 18 3.61 21.59 -16.07
C LEU A 18 2.24 21.03 -15.61
N GLY A 19 1.18 21.84 -15.62
CA GLY A 19 -0.16 21.45 -15.17
C GLY A 19 -1.04 20.74 -16.22
N GLY A 20 -0.63 20.71 -17.49
CA GLY A 20 -1.45 20.18 -18.59
C GLY A 20 -1.64 18.66 -18.57
N SER A 21 -0.64 17.91 -18.10
CA SER A 21 -0.67 16.44 -18.04
C SER A 21 -1.30 15.93 -16.72
N SER A 22 -1.08 16.62 -15.60
CA SER A 22 -1.64 16.21 -14.30
C SER A 22 -3.13 16.51 -14.16
N LEU A 23 -3.63 17.64 -14.67
CA LEU A 23 -5.06 17.95 -14.64
C LEU A 23 -5.85 17.09 -15.63
N ARG A 24 -5.26 16.73 -16.78
CA ARG A 24 -5.89 15.77 -17.71
C ARG A 24 -6.04 14.39 -17.06
N ASN A 25 -5.04 13.91 -16.31
CA ASN A 25 -5.13 12.63 -15.60
C ASN A 25 -6.17 12.66 -14.45
N ILE A 26 -6.31 13.78 -13.75
CA ILE A 26 -7.34 13.97 -12.70
C ILE A 26 -8.75 14.07 -13.31
N ILE A 27 -8.90 14.78 -14.43
CA ILE A 27 -10.18 14.85 -15.15
C ILE A 27 -10.54 13.48 -15.75
N GLN A 28 -9.55 12.73 -16.25
CA GLN A 28 -9.74 11.39 -16.80
C GLN A 28 -10.14 10.37 -15.72
N THR A 29 -9.55 10.43 -14.52
CA THR A 29 -10.00 9.60 -13.37
C THR A 29 -11.40 10.00 -12.91
N SER A 30 -11.76 11.29 -12.90
CA SER A 30 -13.13 11.73 -12.58
C SER A 30 -14.17 11.27 -13.63
N SER A 31 -13.79 11.19 -14.90
CA SER A 31 -14.63 10.67 -15.99
C SER A 31 -14.80 9.15 -15.91
N ILE A 32 -13.76 8.41 -15.50
CA ILE A 32 -13.84 6.97 -15.23
C ILE A 32 -14.79 6.69 -14.05
N MET A 33 -14.76 7.51 -13.00
CA MET A 33 -15.68 7.39 -11.86
C MET A 33 -17.13 7.74 -12.23
N LYS A 34 -17.36 8.68 -13.16
CA LYS A 34 -18.71 8.98 -13.67
C LYS A 34 -19.26 7.90 -14.59
N MET A 35 -18.41 7.20 -15.35
CA MET A 35 -18.83 6.09 -16.19
C MET A 35 -19.25 4.86 -15.39
N HIS A 36 -18.61 4.56 -14.26
CA HIS A 36 -19.04 3.47 -13.38
C HIS A 36 -20.42 3.71 -12.74
N LYS A 37 -20.77 4.96 -12.45
CA LYS A 37 -22.09 5.31 -11.89
C LYS A 37 -23.23 5.22 -12.93
N ALA A 38 -22.91 5.19 -14.23
CA ALA A 38 -23.88 5.01 -15.31
C ALA A 38 -24.02 3.55 -15.76
N ALA A 39 -23.07 2.68 -15.41
CA ALA A 39 -23.08 1.26 -15.78
C ALA A 39 -23.88 0.36 -14.81
N ASP A 40 -24.31 0.87 -13.66
CA ASP A 40 -25.13 0.14 -12.67
C ASP A 40 -26.61 -0.03 -13.06
N ALA A 41 -27.01 0.35 -14.28
CA ALA A 41 -28.39 0.24 -14.76
C ALA A 41 -28.57 -0.66 -15.99
N THR A 42 -27.61 -1.54 -16.30
CA THR A 42 -27.78 -2.51 -17.40
C THR A 42 -27.36 -3.90 -16.94
N ALA A 43 -28.36 -4.74 -16.65
CA ALA A 43 -28.18 -6.16 -16.45
C ALA A 43 -27.61 -6.76 -17.75
N VAL A 44 -26.29 -6.95 -17.80
CA VAL A 44 -25.61 -7.70 -18.85
C VAL A 44 -25.57 -9.15 -18.41
N GLY A 45 -26.36 -9.98 -19.08
CA GLY A 45 -26.25 -11.44 -18.99
C GLY A 45 -24.85 -11.85 -19.43
N ILE A 46 -24.11 -12.46 -18.52
CA ILE A 46 -22.79 -13.04 -18.79
C ILE A 46 -23.04 -14.33 -19.57
N MET A 47 -22.84 -14.28 -20.89
CA MET A 47 -22.53 -15.47 -21.67
C MET A 47 -21.09 -15.86 -21.36
N VAL A 48 -20.93 -17.03 -20.71
CA VAL A 48 -19.64 -17.63 -20.43
C VAL A 48 -19.17 -18.33 -21.70
N ASP A 49 -18.22 -17.73 -22.39
CA ASP A 49 -17.44 -18.38 -23.45
C ASP A 49 -16.48 -19.38 -22.79
N THR A 50 -16.63 -20.67 -23.09
CA THR A 50 -15.94 -21.78 -22.42
C THR A 50 -14.76 -22.35 -23.23
N ASP A 51 -13.97 -21.53 -23.93
CA ASP A 51 -12.83 -22.03 -24.74
C ASP A 51 -11.56 -21.16 -24.64
N GLY A 52 -11.27 -20.64 -23.45
CA GLY A 52 -9.99 -20.00 -23.14
C GLY A 52 -9.17 -20.85 -22.19
N ALA A 53 -8.05 -21.40 -22.65
CA ALA A 53 -7.09 -22.13 -21.82
C ALA A 53 -6.82 -21.36 -20.51
N ALA A 54 -7.03 -22.04 -19.38
CA ALA A 54 -6.88 -21.44 -18.06
C ALA A 54 -5.48 -20.79 -17.94
N PRO A 55 -5.38 -19.53 -17.49
CA PRO A 55 -4.08 -18.95 -17.18
C PRO A 55 -3.41 -19.88 -16.18
N GLN A 56 -2.26 -20.43 -16.56
CA GLN A 56 -1.46 -21.27 -15.68
C GLN A 56 -1.14 -20.46 -14.44
N CYS A 57 -1.85 -20.77 -13.34
CA CYS A 57 -1.58 -20.22 -12.04
C CYS A 57 -0.12 -20.55 -11.72
N SER A 58 0.68 -19.52 -11.45
CA SER A 58 2.09 -19.64 -11.06
C SER A 58 2.20 -20.18 -9.63
N ILE A 59 1.67 -21.38 -9.41
CA ILE A 59 1.86 -22.23 -8.22
C ILE A 59 3.34 -22.41 -7.80
N PRO A 60 4.38 -22.37 -8.68
CA PRO A 60 5.75 -22.59 -8.23
C PRO A 60 6.24 -21.68 -7.09
N LEU A 61 5.76 -20.44 -6.95
CA LEU A 61 6.31 -19.52 -5.95
C LEU A 61 5.72 -19.71 -4.55
N LEU A 62 4.41 -19.95 -4.44
CA LEU A 62 3.78 -20.25 -3.15
C LEU A 62 4.24 -21.61 -2.61
N ALA A 63 4.35 -22.60 -3.51
CA ALA A 63 4.91 -23.90 -3.17
C ALA A 63 6.38 -23.81 -2.72
N GLN A 64 7.16 -22.88 -3.28
CA GLN A 64 8.50 -22.59 -2.77
C GLN A 64 8.46 -22.12 -1.31
N PHE A 65 7.61 -21.14 -0.99
CA PHE A 65 7.44 -20.68 0.40
C PHE A 65 7.02 -21.80 1.36
N GLU A 66 6.11 -22.67 0.95
CA GLU A 66 5.67 -23.82 1.74
C GLU A 66 6.78 -24.88 1.90
N SER A 67 7.50 -25.20 0.82
CA SER A 67 8.60 -26.17 0.84
C SER A 67 9.79 -25.70 1.68
N THR A 68 10.02 -24.39 1.73
CA THR A 68 11.07 -23.76 2.54
C THR A 68 10.82 -23.87 4.04
N GLN A 69 9.57 -24.03 4.49
CA GLN A 69 9.25 -24.11 5.93
C GLN A 69 9.77 -25.36 6.64
N GLN A 70 10.19 -26.41 5.93
CA GLN A 70 10.50 -27.68 6.58
C GLN A 70 11.94 -27.86 7.08
N GLN A 71 12.92 -27.06 6.66
CA GLN A 71 14.30 -27.17 7.21
C GLN A 71 15.30 -26.09 6.77
N GLN A 72 14.83 -24.98 6.18
CA GLN A 72 15.73 -23.97 5.63
C GLN A 72 15.91 -22.83 6.62
N SER A 73 17.11 -22.22 6.59
CA SER A 73 17.39 -20.99 7.32
C SER A 73 16.32 -19.91 6.98
N PRO A 74 16.04 -18.99 7.91
CA PRO A 74 15.18 -17.85 7.63
C PRO A 74 15.63 -17.11 6.36
N LEU A 75 14.67 -16.68 5.54
CA LEU A 75 14.95 -15.85 4.38
C LEU A 75 15.58 -14.55 4.85
N SER A 76 16.64 -14.12 4.16
CA SER A 76 17.15 -12.77 4.36
C SER A 76 16.09 -11.73 3.93
N ILE A 77 16.17 -10.52 4.49
CA ILE A 77 15.25 -9.42 4.16
C ILE A 77 15.30 -9.10 2.66
N ASP A 78 16.49 -9.08 2.07
CA ASP A 78 16.69 -8.82 0.64
C ASP A 78 16.04 -9.91 -0.24
N GLU A 79 16.18 -11.18 0.15
CA GLU A 79 15.55 -12.28 -0.56
C GLU A 79 14.03 -12.22 -0.46
N ALA A 80 13.49 -12.00 0.74
CA ALA A 80 12.06 -11.92 0.98
C ALA A 80 11.43 -10.74 0.20
N THR A 81 12.01 -9.54 0.29
CA THR A 81 11.50 -8.35 -0.43
C THR A 81 11.57 -8.51 -1.94
N ARG A 82 12.66 -9.08 -2.48
CA ARG A 82 12.77 -9.41 -3.91
C ARG A 82 11.70 -10.41 -4.38
N LEU A 83 11.40 -11.44 -3.58
CA LEU A 83 10.34 -12.40 -3.88
C LEU A 83 8.97 -11.71 -3.90
N LEU A 84 8.66 -10.86 -2.92
CA LEU A 84 7.40 -10.10 -2.87
C LEU A 84 7.24 -9.16 -4.08
N GLN A 85 8.32 -8.52 -4.54
CA GLN A 85 8.29 -7.68 -5.74
C GLN A 85 8.04 -8.47 -7.03
N ALA A 86 8.49 -9.73 -7.08
CA ALA A 86 8.32 -10.61 -8.24
C ALA A 86 6.92 -11.26 -8.29
N MET A 87 6.19 -11.31 -7.17
CA MET A 87 4.83 -11.84 -7.12
C MET A 87 3.86 -10.97 -7.90
N ASN A 88 2.79 -11.56 -8.43
CA ASN A 88 1.65 -10.80 -8.94
C ASN A 88 0.67 -10.48 -7.79
N ARG A 89 -0.35 -9.64 -8.05
CA ARG A 89 -1.37 -9.27 -7.05
C ARG A 89 -2.07 -10.47 -6.42
N ASN A 90 -2.42 -11.50 -7.19
CA ASN A 90 -3.13 -12.67 -6.69
C ASN A 90 -2.23 -13.47 -5.75
N ASP A 91 -0.95 -13.68 -6.11
CA ASP A 91 0.02 -14.38 -5.29
C ASP A 91 0.26 -13.65 -3.96
N LEU A 92 0.35 -12.31 -4.00
CA LEU A 92 0.46 -11.48 -2.79
C LEU A 92 -0.78 -11.57 -1.90
N LEU A 93 -1.98 -11.59 -2.50
CA LEU A 93 -3.22 -11.79 -1.76
C LEU A 93 -3.24 -13.17 -1.10
N HIS A 94 -2.89 -14.23 -1.83
CA HIS A 94 -2.80 -15.57 -1.26
C HIS A 94 -1.80 -15.66 -0.12
N LEU A 95 -0.61 -15.06 -0.30
CA LEU A 95 0.40 -14.98 0.76
C LEU A 95 -0.13 -14.25 1.99
N PHE A 96 -0.78 -13.10 1.82
CA PHE A 96 -1.39 -12.35 2.91
C PHE A 96 -2.43 -13.20 3.65
N LEU A 97 -3.34 -13.85 2.94
CA LEU A 97 -4.40 -14.69 3.53
C LEU A 97 -3.86 -15.93 4.27
N ALA A 98 -2.66 -16.39 3.91
CA ALA A 98 -1.97 -17.50 4.58
C ALA A 98 -1.15 -17.05 5.80
N SER A 99 -0.76 -15.77 5.86
CA SER A 99 0.19 -15.24 6.84
C SER A 99 -0.42 -15.02 8.23
N PRO A 100 0.33 -15.24 9.32
CA PRO A 100 -0.13 -14.95 10.69
C PRO A 100 -0.05 -13.44 11.02
N PRO A 101 -0.79 -12.96 12.04
CA PRO A 101 -0.56 -11.63 12.60
C PRO A 101 0.82 -11.54 13.26
N PRO A 102 1.43 -10.34 13.34
CA PRO A 102 2.66 -10.15 14.10
C PRO A 102 2.42 -10.31 15.61
N ALA A 103 3.37 -10.94 16.31
CA ALA A 103 3.36 -11.02 17.77
C ALA A 103 3.68 -9.66 18.42
N THR A 104 4.65 -8.95 17.83
CA THR A 104 4.99 -7.56 18.13
C THR A 104 5.26 -6.84 16.81
N ALA A 105 4.96 -5.54 16.74
CA ALA A 105 5.21 -4.75 15.54
C ALA A 105 5.92 -3.42 15.83
N SER A 106 6.18 -3.11 17.10
CA SER A 106 6.80 -1.85 17.50
C SER A 106 8.21 -1.71 16.92
N GLY A 107 8.56 -0.50 16.49
CA GLY A 107 9.85 -0.18 15.87
C GLY A 107 9.72 0.67 14.62
N THR A 108 10.86 0.88 13.98
CA THR A 108 10.95 1.60 12.71
C THR A 108 11.04 0.60 11.56
N TRP A 109 10.16 0.77 10.58
CA TRP A 109 10.03 -0.11 9.44
C TRP A 109 10.26 0.67 8.15
N ASN A 110 11.06 0.12 7.25
CA ASN A 110 11.20 0.58 5.88
C ASN A 110 10.02 0.07 5.05
N GLY A 111 9.58 0.87 4.10
CA GLY A 111 8.42 0.62 3.27
C GLY A 111 8.81 0.38 1.82
N LEU A 112 8.11 -0.57 1.20
CA LEU A 112 8.24 -0.88 -0.21
C LEU A 112 6.84 -1.03 -0.81
N LEU A 113 6.53 -0.23 -1.82
CA LEU A 113 5.31 -0.41 -2.61
C LEU A 113 5.49 -1.62 -3.53
N LEU A 114 4.50 -2.51 -3.54
CA LEU A 114 4.49 -3.67 -4.41
C LEU A 114 3.68 -3.29 -5.65
N ASP A 115 4.41 -2.86 -6.68
CA ASP A 115 3.87 -2.34 -7.94
C ASP A 115 3.53 -3.49 -8.91
N ASN A 116 2.55 -4.32 -8.55
CA ASN A 116 2.17 -5.54 -9.27
C ASN A 116 0.66 -5.61 -9.60
N ASN A 117 0.00 -4.46 -9.71
CA ASN A 117 -1.41 -4.32 -10.11
C ASN A 117 -1.58 -4.00 -11.61
N GLY A 118 -0.52 -4.19 -12.41
CA GLY A 118 -0.46 -3.75 -13.80
C GLY A 118 -0.09 -2.27 -13.93
N PRO A 119 0.40 -1.85 -15.12
CA PRO A 119 1.05 -0.55 -15.30
C PRO A 119 0.18 0.66 -14.94
N ILE A 120 -1.14 0.57 -15.17
CA ILE A 120 -2.07 1.66 -14.90
C ILE A 120 -2.29 1.84 -13.39
N MET A 121 -2.58 0.76 -12.67
CA MET A 121 -2.82 0.83 -11.23
C MET A 121 -1.55 1.20 -10.46
N ASN A 122 -0.38 0.78 -10.94
CA ASN A 122 0.90 1.19 -10.38
C ASN A 122 1.11 2.71 -10.49
N GLN A 123 0.75 3.33 -11.62
CA GLN A 123 0.84 4.79 -11.78
C GLN A 123 -0.13 5.52 -10.82
N VAL A 124 -1.37 5.04 -10.70
CA VAL A 124 -2.36 5.63 -9.79
C VAL A 124 -1.92 5.49 -8.33
N SER A 125 -1.45 4.31 -7.93
CA SER A 125 -0.93 4.03 -6.59
C SER A 125 0.25 4.95 -6.24
N ASN A 126 1.21 5.08 -7.16
CA ASN A 126 2.37 5.95 -6.97
C ASN A 126 1.99 7.42 -6.85
N ILE A 127 1.04 7.91 -7.66
CA ILE A 127 0.53 9.28 -7.54
C ILE A 127 -0.19 9.48 -6.20
N MET A 128 -1.05 8.55 -5.81
CA MET A 128 -1.79 8.67 -4.54
C MET A 128 -0.85 8.65 -3.33
N THR A 129 0.10 7.72 -3.28
CA THR A 129 1.02 7.58 -2.15
C THR A 129 2.03 8.73 -2.07
N HIS A 130 2.68 9.08 -3.19
CA HIS A 130 3.77 10.05 -3.15
C HIS A 130 3.32 11.50 -3.32
N VAL A 131 2.28 11.75 -4.11
CA VAL A 131 1.84 13.12 -4.39
C VAL A 131 0.72 13.55 -3.44
N LEU A 132 -0.33 12.73 -3.32
CA LEU A 132 -1.51 13.10 -2.53
C LEU A 132 -1.32 12.83 -1.03
N PHE A 133 -0.68 11.72 -0.68
CA PHE A 133 -0.45 11.35 0.71
C PHE A 133 0.83 12.00 1.27
N GLY A 134 1.98 11.88 0.59
CA GLY A 134 3.23 12.53 1.03
C GLY A 134 3.26 14.07 0.92
N GLY A 135 2.47 14.62 -0.02
CA GLY A 135 2.63 15.98 -0.51
C GLY A 135 3.68 16.05 -1.62
N ILE A 136 3.68 17.14 -2.40
CA ILE A 136 4.58 17.34 -3.55
C ILE A 136 6.03 17.05 -3.12
N GLN A 137 6.67 16.07 -3.79
CA GLN A 137 8.08 15.67 -3.65
C GLN A 137 8.49 14.96 -2.35
N LYS A 138 7.62 14.17 -1.71
CA LYS A 138 8.04 13.35 -0.55
C LYS A 138 7.85 11.86 -0.81
N ARG A 139 8.97 11.14 -0.98
CA ARG A 139 8.93 9.68 -1.07
C ARG A 139 8.51 9.09 0.27
N TRP A 140 7.62 8.11 0.23
CA TRP A 140 7.26 7.30 1.39
C TRP A 140 8.41 6.35 1.70
N LEU A 141 8.90 6.37 2.94
CA LEU A 141 10.03 5.58 3.41
C LEU A 141 9.61 4.38 4.24
N GLY A 142 8.35 4.35 4.72
CA GLY A 142 7.84 3.29 5.59
C GLY A 142 7.02 3.81 6.75
N LYS A 143 7.10 3.15 7.89
CA LYS A 143 6.28 3.46 9.06
C LYS A 143 7.08 3.37 10.35
N ARG A 144 6.70 4.17 11.34
CA ARG A 144 7.07 3.96 12.73
C ARG A 144 5.85 3.40 13.44
N LEU A 145 6.00 2.25 14.07
CA LEU A 145 4.95 1.56 14.82
C LEU A 145 5.32 1.61 16.30
N GLY A 146 4.39 2.04 17.14
CA GLY A 146 4.43 1.84 18.59
C GLY A 146 3.32 0.89 19.02
N ASP A 147 3.19 0.68 20.33
CA ASP A 147 2.29 -0.36 20.86
C ASP A 147 0.81 -0.10 20.56
N THR A 148 0.41 1.17 20.48
CA THR A 148 -0.99 1.58 20.23
C THR A 148 -1.14 2.63 19.13
N LYS A 149 -0.03 3.23 18.68
CA LYS A 149 -0.02 4.33 17.72
C LYS A 149 1.19 4.25 16.82
N GLY A 150 1.11 4.85 15.64
CA GLY A 150 2.23 4.99 14.74
C GLY A 150 2.04 6.14 13.76
N ALA A 151 3.00 6.29 12.85
CA ALA A 151 2.98 7.30 11.80
C ALA A 151 3.70 6.80 10.54
N ASN A 152 3.34 7.38 9.38
CA ASN A 152 4.09 7.15 8.15
C ASN A 152 5.35 8.01 8.14
N ARG A 153 6.42 7.43 7.62
CA ARG A 153 7.72 8.07 7.43
C ARG A 153 7.86 8.49 5.97
N PHE A 154 8.33 9.71 5.75
CA PHE A 154 8.61 10.26 4.42
C PHE A 154 10.02 10.88 4.39
N GLU A 155 10.55 11.12 3.20
CA GLU A 155 11.78 11.89 3.03
C GLU A 155 11.77 13.20 3.83
N GLN A 156 12.94 13.55 4.38
CA GLN A 156 13.14 14.60 5.40
C GLN A 156 12.64 14.21 6.81
N ASP A 157 12.35 12.92 7.02
CA ASP A 157 12.02 12.27 8.31
C ASP A 157 10.90 12.98 9.09
N ILE A 158 9.93 13.52 8.35
CA ILE A 158 8.74 14.10 8.96
C ILE A 158 7.71 12.98 9.09
N GLU A 159 7.49 12.54 10.33
CA GLU A 159 6.36 11.69 10.67
C GLU A 159 5.06 12.42 10.31
N LYS A 160 4.29 11.83 9.39
CA LYS A 160 3.01 12.36 8.94
C LYS A 160 1.97 11.26 8.94
N HIS A 161 0.70 11.67 9.00
CA HIS A 161 -0.45 10.78 8.94
C HIS A 161 -0.36 9.69 10.00
N GLY A 162 -0.60 10.10 11.24
CA GLY A 162 -0.70 9.19 12.38
C GLY A 162 -1.84 8.18 12.18
N PHE A 163 -1.72 7.07 12.88
CA PHE A 163 -2.73 6.00 12.90
C PHE A 163 -2.71 5.29 14.25
N ASP A 164 -3.84 4.71 14.62
CA ASP A 164 -3.92 3.78 15.75
C ASP A 164 -3.49 2.39 15.29
N VAL A 165 -2.84 1.65 16.18
CA VAL A 165 -2.30 0.31 15.95
C VAL A 165 -3.08 -0.66 16.83
N THR A 166 -3.79 -1.61 16.23
CA THR A 166 -4.57 -2.62 16.96
C THR A 166 -4.47 -4.00 16.33
N ILE A 167 -4.56 -5.06 17.15
CA ILE A 167 -4.74 -6.43 16.66
C ILE A 167 -6.22 -6.75 16.72
N GLU A 168 -6.84 -6.97 15.56
CA GLU A 168 -8.28 -7.18 15.41
C GLU A 168 -8.56 -8.25 14.35
N PRO A 169 -9.80 -8.78 14.25
CA PRO A 169 -10.20 -9.63 13.14
C PRO A 169 -10.04 -8.91 11.79
N SER A 170 -9.43 -9.61 10.83
CA SER A 170 -9.23 -9.10 9.46
C SER A 170 -10.54 -8.82 8.74
N LEU A 171 -10.60 -7.71 8.01
CA LEU A 171 -11.69 -7.36 7.12
C LEU A 171 -11.77 -8.32 5.91
N MET A 172 -10.66 -8.92 5.51
CA MET A 172 -10.63 -9.95 4.46
C MET A 172 -10.92 -11.36 4.98
N GLN A 173 -10.52 -11.66 6.22
CA GLN A 173 -10.71 -12.97 6.87
C GLN A 173 -11.18 -12.79 8.32
N PRO A 174 -12.49 -12.62 8.57
CA PRO A 174 -13.01 -12.31 9.91
C PRO A 174 -12.70 -13.35 10.99
N ASN A 175 -12.29 -14.56 10.60
CA ASN A 175 -11.88 -15.64 11.51
C ASN A 175 -10.36 -15.63 11.81
N LYS A 176 -9.59 -14.69 11.27
CA LYS A 176 -8.15 -14.55 11.51
C LYS A 176 -7.81 -13.13 11.94
N ALA A 177 -6.99 -13.00 12.97
CA ALA A 177 -6.46 -11.69 13.36
C ALA A 177 -5.44 -11.15 12.35
N SER A 178 -5.36 -9.82 12.28
CA SER A 178 -4.34 -9.02 11.58
C SER A 178 -3.96 -7.81 12.43
N LEU A 179 -2.84 -7.16 12.09
CA LEU A 179 -2.50 -5.85 12.62
C LEU A 179 -3.18 -4.77 11.77
N HIS A 180 -4.04 -3.96 12.37
CA HIS A 180 -4.77 -2.87 11.71
C HIS A 180 -4.09 -1.53 12.00
N LEU A 181 -3.94 -0.71 10.96
CA LEU A 181 -3.51 0.69 11.07
C LEU A 181 -4.69 1.58 10.67
N LYS A 182 -5.30 2.24 11.67
CA LYS A 182 -6.52 3.04 11.48
C LYS A 182 -6.22 4.52 11.50
N TYR A 183 -6.47 5.19 10.38
CA TYR A 183 -6.12 6.61 10.19
C TYR A 183 -7.23 7.58 10.61
N SER A 184 -8.44 7.08 10.80
CA SER A 184 -9.67 7.88 10.92
C SER A 184 -9.64 8.96 12.01
N ASN A 185 -8.94 8.70 13.12
CA ASN A 185 -8.80 9.61 14.26
C ASN A 185 -7.81 10.76 14.03
N TYR A 186 -6.95 10.65 13.02
CA TYR A 186 -5.91 11.65 12.70
C TYR A 186 -6.25 12.48 11.47
N GLN A 187 -7.45 12.28 10.91
CA GLN A 187 -7.89 12.87 9.65
C GLN A 187 -9.15 13.71 9.84
N GLN A 188 -9.15 14.88 9.19
CA GLN A 188 -10.31 15.77 9.18
C GLN A 188 -11.55 15.04 8.61
N PRO A 189 -12.78 15.37 9.06
CA PRO A 189 -14.00 14.69 8.63
C PRO A 189 -14.17 14.56 7.10
N ILE A 190 -13.73 15.56 6.34
CA ILE A 190 -13.82 15.61 4.88
C ILE A 190 -12.59 15.00 4.15
N SER A 191 -11.59 14.52 4.89
CA SER A 191 -10.37 13.95 4.32
C SER A 191 -10.66 12.58 3.72
N LEU A 192 -10.24 12.34 2.47
CA LEU A 192 -10.35 11.04 1.82
C LEU A 192 -9.62 9.94 2.63
N TRP A 193 -8.52 10.30 3.28
CA TRP A 193 -7.70 9.43 4.12
C TRP A 193 -8.37 9.02 5.42
N LYS A 194 -9.50 9.64 5.80
CA LYS A 194 -10.25 9.24 6.99
C LYS A 194 -10.75 7.80 6.92
N THR A 195 -10.94 7.30 5.70
CA THR A 195 -11.37 5.94 5.42
C THR A 195 -10.21 4.98 5.15
N MET A 196 -8.97 5.45 5.28
CA MET A 196 -7.79 4.64 5.05
C MET A 196 -7.61 3.65 6.20
N GLU A 197 -7.36 2.41 5.81
CA GLU A 197 -7.03 1.33 6.73
C GLU A 197 -6.02 0.40 6.06
N ASP A 198 -4.96 0.08 6.80
CA ASP A 198 -3.98 -0.91 6.38
C ASP A 198 -4.12 -2.15 7.27
N GLU A 199 -4.12 -3.34 6.67
CA GLU A 199 -3.93 -4.59 7.41
C GLU A 199 -2.55 -5.17 7.15
N LEU A 200 -1.87 -5.67 8.19
CA LEU A 200 -0.55 -6.28 8.08
C LEU A 200 -0.50 -7.67 8.70
N ARG A 201 0.33 -8.52 8.08
CA ARG A 201 0.65 -9.89 8.51
C ARG A 201 2.13 -10.18 8.26
N VAL A 202 2.68 -11.11 9.04
CA VAL A 202 4.10 -11.49 8.96
C VAL A 202 4.33 -12.40 7.77
N VAL A 203 5.32 -12.08 6.94
CA VAL A 203 5.75 -12.96 5.86
C VAL A 203 6.40 -14.21 6.46
N PRO A 204 5.96 -15.43 6.11
CA PRO A 204 6.52 -16.65 6.69
C PRO A 204 8.02 -16.79 6.42
N ASN A 205 8.72 -17.46 7.34
CA ASN A 205 10.17 -17.70 7.27
C ASN A 205 11.05 -16.43 7.24
N THR A 206 10.64 -15.36 7.93
CA THR A 206 11.41 -14.09 8.00
C THR A 206 11.73 -13.65 9.43
N ASP A 207 11.56 -14.53 10.42
CA ASP A 207 11.71 -14.22 11.86
C ASP A 207 10.91 -13.00 12.33
N GLY A 208 9.81 -12.68 11.65
CA GLY A 208 9.00 -11.50 11.95
C GLY A 208 9.58 -10.17 11.44
N LYS A 209 10.70 -10.18 10.70
CA LYS A 209 11.37 -8.97 10.19
C LYS A 209 10.74 -8.39 8.93
N VAL A 210 9.84 -9.13 8.29
CA VAL A 210 9.15 -8.70 7.07
C VAL A 210 7.64 -8.90 7.23
N MET A 211 6.86 -7.87 6.91
CA MET A 211 5.40 -7.91 6.90
C MET A 211 4.87 -7.54 5.52
N ILE A 212 3.81 -8.24 5.11
CA ILE A 212 3.00 -7.89 3.95
C ILE A 212 1.77 -7.11 4.44
N GLY A 213 1.52 -5.98 3.77
CA GLY A 213 0.44 -5.07 4.07
C GLY A 213 -0.56 -4.96 2.92
N MET A 214 -1.83 -4.75 3.25
CA MET A 214 -2.92 -4.47 2.32
C MET A 214 -3.58 -3.16 2.74
N GLY A 215 -3.27 -2.08 2.02
CA GLY A 215 -3.80 -0.74 2.31
C GLY A 215 -5.03 -0.45 1.45
N CYS A 216 -6.11 0.05 2.05
CA CYS A 216 -7.31 0.40 1.29
C CYS A 216 -7.95 1.71 1.76
N LEU A 217 -8.80 2.27 0.89
CA LEU A 217 -9.74 3.33 1.23
C LEU A 217 -11.15 2.74 1.13
N HIS A 218 -11.93 2.79 2.20
CA HIS A 218 -13.31 2.27 2.15
C HIS A 218 -14.15 2.99 1.07
N LEU A 219 -13.88 4.27 0.84
CA LEU A 219 -14.58 5.07 -0.19
C LEU A 219 -14.34 4.55 -1.63
N THR A 220 -13.22 3.89 -1.89
CA THR A 220 -12.85 3.39 -3.22
C THR A 220 -13.06 1.89 -3.36
N GLY A 221 -13.98 1.29 -2.59
CA GLY A 221 -14.27 -0.15 -2.65
C GLY A 221 -13.58 -1.00 -1.57
N GLY A 222 -12.87 -0.37 -0.62
CA GLY A 222 -12.27 -1.04 0.52
C GLY A 222 -11.29 -2.15 0.13
N MET A 223 -11.33 -3.26 0.86
CA MET A 223 -10.39 -4.37 0.67
C MET A 223 -10.46 -5.07 -0.70
N ARG A 224 -11.54 -4.89 -1.47
CA ARG A 224 -11.60 -5.38 -2.87
C ARG A 224 -10.55 -4.68 -3.76
N ASN A 225 -10.22 -3.43 -3.42
CA ASN A 225 -9.27 -2.59 -4.13
C ASN A 225 -8.02 -2.29 -3.28
N ALA A 226 -7.66 -3.18 -2.34
CA ALA A 226 -6.47 -2.99 -1.51
C ALA A 226 -5.19 -2.90 -2.37
N ALA A 227 -4.27 -2.03 -2.01
CA ALA A 227 -2.95 -1.91 -2.60
C ALA A 227 -1.95 -2.67 -1.72
N PRO A 228 -1.23 -3.66 -2.27
CA PRO A 228 -0.23 -4.38 -1.51
C PRO A 228 1.01 -3.52 -1.28
N PHE A 229 1.62 -3.68 -0.12
CA PHE A 229 2.91 -3.10 0.22
C PHE A 229 3.67 -4.05 1.15
N CYS A 230 4.95 -3.79 1.36
CA CYS A 230 5.79 -4.53 2.28
C CYS A 230 6.40 -3.55 3.30
N LEU A 231 6.51 -4.01 4.55
CA LEU A 231 7.33 -3.38 5.57
C LEU A 231 8.46 -4.33 5.98
N TYR A 232 9.66 -3.82 6.16
CA TYR A 232 10.80 -4.60 6.65
C TYR A 232 11.63 -3.80 7.65
N GLN A 233 12.29 -4.49 8.58
CA GLN A 233 13.26 -3.90 9.49
C GLN A 233 14.65 -4.28 9.02
N ASP A 234 15.51 -3.29 8.78
CA ASP A 234 16.93 -3.58 8.63
C ASP A 234 17.44 -4.16 9.95
N ASP A 235 18.40 -5.09 9.86
CA ASP A 235 19.21 -5.44 11.01
C ASP A 235 20.02 -4.20 11.38
N VAL A 236 19.45 -3.35 12.23
CA VAL A 236 20.21 -2.29 12.87
C VAL A 236 21.26 -3.06 13.65
N ALA A 237 22.49 -3.02 13.15
CA ALA A 237 23.64 -3.54 13.87
C ALA A 237 23.53 -2.93 15.27
N VAL A 238 23.17 -3.74 16.25
CA VAL A 238 23.14 -3.32 17.63
C VAL A 238 24.57 -2.92 17.90
N VAL A 239 24.83 -1.61 17.90
CA VAL A 239 26.11 -1.08 18.30
C VAL A 239 26.21 -1.48 19.76
N LYS A 240 26.92 -2.58 20.02
CA LYS A 240 27.26 -2.98 21.38
C LYS A 240 28.14 -1.86 21.92
N GLU A 241 27.56 -1.03 22.77
CA GLU A 241 28.31 -0.09 23.61
C GLU A 241 29.26 -0.84 24.54
#